data_AF-A0A2Z2KC53-F1
#
_entry.id   AF-A0A2Z2KC53-F1
#
_cell.length_a   1.000
_cell.length_b   1.000
_cell.length_c   1.000
_cell.angle_alpha   90.00
_cell.angle_beta   90.00
_cell.angle_gamma   90.00
#
_symmetry.space_group_name_H-M   'P 1'
#
loop_
_entity.id
_entity.type
_entity.pdbx_description
1 polymer ?
#
loop_
_entity_poly.entity_id
_entity_poly.type
_entity_poly.pdbx_seq_one_letter_code
_entity_poly.pdbx_strand_id
1 'polypeptide(L)'
;MKIFGIDLSIIIIAVITAYIGYQFNHRAKKREVFLKELSNSYNEVYFPMFELLSVINKTEDKNRKLELTDSFMQEYSGTNSKIRFIGSTFILEYFYKLREAFFTYKNEINRTNERELLEKVKGLYLSIEDEYWNAHDIIYEDYKQFVSDTFNNPFFVILGNIFRIFYHLSVFLLWISALVFYFTISHLIIPIEWVPEWWSIGFALLSLLLATILFGFMLMFKEMVMKRNRRESKVVKNLKQKIKRLFRTSR
;
A
#
# COMPACT_ATOMS: atom_id res chain seq x y z
N MET A 1 16.85 16.31 39.72
CA MET A 1 17.89 17.23 39.21
C MET A 1 17.22 18.33 38.41
N LYS A 2 17.50 19.59 38.73
CA LYS A 2 17.06 20.76 37.95
C LYS A 2 18.20 21.20 37.06
N ILE A 3 17.93 21.44 35.78
CA ILE A 3 18.89 22.05 34.86
C ILE A 3 18.30 23.41 34.49
N PHE A 4 19.04 24.49 34.76
CA PHE A 4 18.57 25.88 34.56
C PHE A 4 17.24 26.22 35.27
N GLY A 5 17.00 25.66 36.46
CA GLY A 5 15.78 25.93 37.24
C GLY A 5 14.53 25.18 36.76
N ILE A 6 14.62 24.47 35.63
CA ILE A 6 13.56 23.63 35.08
C ILE A 6 13.84 22.18 35.50
N ASP A 7 12.79 21.44 35.87
CA ASP A 7 12.93 20.02 36.17
C ASP A 7 13.37 19.26 34.90
N LEU A 8 14.40 18.42 35.03
CA LEU A 8 14.94 17.62 33.93
C LEU A 8 13.85 16.79 33.23
N SER A 9 12.84 16.33 33.97
CA SER A 9 11.68 15.62 33.43
C SER A 9 10.89 16.46 32.43
N ILE A 10 10.71 17.76 32.67
CA ILE A 10 10.00 18.68 31.77
C ILE A 10 10.79 18.85 30.47
N ILE A 11 12.11 19.01 30.56
CA ILE A 11 12.99 19.13 29.39
C ILE A 11 12.94 17.84 28.55
N ILE A 12 13.03 16.68 29.19
CA ILE A 12 12.94 15.38 28.50
C ILE A 12 11.59 15.22 27.80
N ILE A 13 10.47 15.54 28.49
CA ILE A 13 9.13 15.47 27.92
C ILE A 13 9.00 16.43 26.72
N ALA A 14 9.51 17.65 26.83
CA ALA A 14 9.46 18.63 25.74
C ALA A 14 10.24 18.15 24.50
N VAL A 15 11.45 17.59 24.68
CA VAL A 15 12.27 17.06 23.60
C VAL A 15 11.60 15.84 22.94
N ILE A 16 11.05 14.91 23.73
CA ILE A 16 10.32 13.74 23.21
C ILE A 16 9.09 14.19 22.42
N THR A 17 8.32 15.13 22.96
CA THR A 17 7.12 15.66 22.30
C THR A 17 7.45 16.35 20.99
N ALA A 18 8.51 17.17 20.97
CA ALA A 18 9.00 17.83 19.76
C ALA A 18 9.46 16.81 18.71
N TYR A 19 10.20 15.77 19.12
CA TYR A 19 10.64 14.70 18.22
C TYR A 19 9.46 13.92 17.62
N ILE A 20 8.48 13.55 18.45
CA ILE A 20 7.26 12.88 18.01
C ILE A 20 6.51 13.76 17.00
N GLY A 21 6.27 15.04 17.33
CA GLY A 21 5.62 16.00 16.44
C GLY A 21 6.35 16.15 15.10
N TYR A 22 7.68 16.23 15.12
CA TYR A 22 8.50 16.27 13.92
C TYR A 22 8.36 15.00 13.07
N GLN A 23 8.41 13.81 13.68
CA GLN A 23 8.27 12.54 12.96
C GLN A 23 6.89 12.41 12.30
N PHE A 24 5.82 12.78 13.01
CA PHE A 24 4.47 12.79 12.45
C PHE A 24 4.34 13.77 11.29
N ASN A 25 4.85 15.01 11.44
CA ASN A 25 4.78 16.02 10.39
C ASN A 25 5.61 15.62 9.15
N HIS A 26 6.81 15.06 9.35
CA HIS A 26 7.66 14.58 8.26
C HIS A 26 7.00 13.44 7.47
N ARG A 27 6.37 12.49 8.17
CA ARG A 27 5.61 11.40 7.53
C ARG A 27 4.39 11.92 6.79
N ALA A 28 3.65 12.87 7.39
CA ALA A 28 2.50 13.49 6.75
C ALA A 28 2.90 14.21 5.45
N LYS A 29 3.97 15.01 5.49
CA LYS A 29 4.50 15.71 4.31
C LYS A 29 4.95 14.74 3.21
N LYS A 30 5.62 13.63 3.57
CA LYS A 30 5.97 12.59 2.59
C LYS A 30 4.75 11.95 1.94
N ARG A 31 3.70 11.66 2.72
CA ARG A 31 2.43 11.13 2.20
C ARG A 31 1.77 12.12 1.25
N GLU A 32 1.75 13.41 1.59
CA GLU A 32 1.19 14.47 0.74
C GLU A 32 1.92 14.57 -0.61
N VAL A 33 3.26 14.58 -0.60
CA VAL A 33 4.07 14.59 -1.82
C VAL A 33 3.81 13.35 -2.67
N PHE A 34 3.79 12.17 -2.04
CA PHE A 34 3.47 10.92 -2.73
C PHE A 34 2.09 10.94 -3.39
N LEU A 35 1.05 11.39 -2.67
CA LEU A 35 -0.31 11.48 -3.21
C LEU A 35 -0.40 12.47 -4.36
N LYS A 36 0.32 13.60 -4.28
CA LYS A 36 0.40 14.59 -5.35
C LYS A 36 1.06 14.02 -6.61
N GLU A 37 2.18 13.32 -6.45
CA GLU A 37 2.87 12.65 -7.57
C GLU A 37 2.01 11.54 -8.18
N LEU A 38 1.39 10.70 -7.34
CA LEU A 38 0.49 9.64 -7.78
C LEU A 38 -0.72 10.21 -8.52
N SER A 39 -1.31 11.30 -8.03
CA SER A 39 -2.41 11.99 -8.70
C SER A 39 -1.99 12.55 -10.06
N ASN A 40 -0.78 13.08 -10.17
CA ASN A 40 -0.24 13.51 -11.45
C ASN A 40 -0.06 12.32 -12.40
N SER A 41 0.59 11.24 -11.97
CA SER A 41 0.73 10.02 -12.78
C SER A 41 -0.62 9.43 -13.21
N TYR A 42 -1.61 9.45 -12.31
CA TYR A 42 -2.96 8.97 -12.57
C TYR A 42 -3.63 9.77 -13.69
N ASN A 43 -3.69 11.10 -13.55
CA ASN A 43 -4.38 11.97 -14.50
C ASN A 43 -3.65 12.07 -15.85
N GLU A 44 -2.31 12.10 -15.82
CA GLU A 44 -1.50 12.38 -17.00
C GLU A 44 -1.13 11.13 -17.81
N VAL A 45 -1.17 9.94 -17.19
CA VAL A 45 -0.76 8.70 -17.84
C VAL A 45 -1.76 7.57 -17.62
N TYR A 46 -2.00 7.15 -16.37
CA TYR A 46 -2.74 5.91 -16.14
C TYR A 46 -4.17 5.97 -16.66
N PHE A 47 -4.89 7.07 -16.42
CA PHE A 47 -6.24 7.27 -16.93
C PHE A 47 -6.31 7.32 -18.46
N PRO A 48 -5.64 8.25 -19.17
CA PRO A 48 -5.74 8.33 -20.63
C PRO A 48 -5.22 7.05 -21.31
N MET A 49 -4.15 6.45 -20.78
CA MET A 49 -3.58 5.23 -21.34
C MET A 49 -4.52 4.04 -21.16
N PHE A 50 -5.18 3.93 -20.00
CA PHE A 50 -6.19 2.90 -19.75
C PHE A 50 -7.39 3.02 -20.69
N GLU A 51 -7.91 4.24 -20.89
CA GLU A 51 -9.04 4.48 -21.79
C GLU A 51 -8.72 4.04 -23.23
N LEU A 52 -7.58 4.48 -23.77
CA LEU A 52 -7.13 4.11 -25.12
C LEU A 52 -6.90 2.60 -25.27
N LEU A 53 -6.17 1.99 -24.33
CA LEU A 53 -5.93 0.55 -24.34
C LEU A 53 -7.22 -0.25 -24.14
N SER A 54 -8.20 0.26 -23.38
CA SER A 54 -9.51 -0.37 -23.25
C SER A 54 -10.26 -0.37 -24.57
N VAL A 55 -10.22 0.72 -25.33
CA VAL A 55 -10.85 0.80 -26.66
C VAL A 55 -10.17 -0.18 -27.62
N ILE A 56 -8.83 -0.20 -27.65
CA ILE A 56 -8.07 -1.15 -28.45
C ILE A 56 -8.45 -2.59 -28.08
N ASN A 57 -8.43 -2.94 -26.79
CA ASN A 57 -8.70 -4.31 -26.35
C ASN A 57 -10.12 -4.79 -26.68
N LYS A 58 -11.13 -3.91 -26.55
CA LYS A 58 -12.54 -4.19 -26.87
C LYS A 58 -12.84 -4.27 -28.37
N THR A 59 -11.99 -3.71 -29.22
CA THR A 59 -12.20 -3.74 -30.68
C THR A 59 -11.99 -5.15 -31.22
N GLU A 60 -13.03 -5.72 -31.84
CA GLU A 60 -12.96 -7.07 -32.45
C GLU A 60 -12.32 -7.04 -33.84
N ASP A 61 -12.62 -6.00 -34.64
CA ASP A 61 -12.03 -5.83 -35.95
C ASP A 61 -10.51 -5.66 -35.84
N LYS A 62 -9.79 -6.57 -36.49
CA LYS A 62 -8.35 -6.68 -36.39
C LYS A 62 -7.61 -5.52 -37.04
N ASN A 63 -8.08 -5.06 -38.21
CA ASN A 63 -7.44 -3.95 -38.92
C ASN A 63 -7.63 -2.67 -38.12
N ARG A 64 -8.83 -2.44 -37.62
CA ARG A 64 -9.14 -1.31 -36.75
C ARG A 64 -8.34 -1.34 -35.46
N LYS A 65 -8.16 -2.51 -34.85
CA LYS A 65 -7.33 -2.71 -33.66
C LYS A 65 -5.86 -2.33 -33.92
N LEU A 66 -5.31 -2.66 -35.10
CA LEU A 66 -3.96 -2.27 -35.50
C LEU A 66 -3.84 -0.77 -35.77
N GLU A 67 -4.84 -0.14 -36.40
CA GLU A 67 -4.88 1.32 -36.57
C GLU A 67 -4.88 2.06 -35.22
N LEU A 68 -5.72 1.61 -34.29
CA LEU A 68 -5.76 2.20 -32.95
C LEU A 68 -4.45 1.96 -32.18
N THR A 69 -3.81 0.80 -32.38
CA THR A 69 -2.48 0.52 -31.82
C THR A 69 -1.43 1.46 -32.40
N ASP A 70 -1.51 1.78 -33.69
CA ASP A 70 -0.63 2.76 -34.33
C ASP A 70 -0.78 4.14 -33.70
N SER A 71 -2.02 4.62 -33.56
CA SER A 71 -2.32 5.91 -32.89
C SER A 71 -1.81 5.94 -31.45
N PHE A 72 -2.02 4.86 -30.69
CA PHE A 72 -1.49 4.73 -29.33
C PHE A 72 0.03 4.85 -29.29
N MET A 73 0.73 4.16 -30.19
CA MET A 73 2.19 4.19 -30.24
C MET A 73 2.73 5.57 -30.62
N GLN A 74 2.06 6.29 -31.52
CA GLN A 74 2.42 7.67 -31.88
C GLN A 74 2.28 8.62 -30.68
N GLU A 75 1.19 8.50 -29.91
CA GLU A 75 0.94 9.35 -28.75
C GLU A 75 1.98 9.14 -27.64
N TYR A 76 2.33 7.89 -27.32
CA TYR A 76 3.17 7.58 -26.17
C TYR A 76 4.65 7.34 -26.48
N SER A 77 5.06 7.28 -27.75
CA SER A 77 6.48 7.08 -28.11
C SER A 77 7.25 8.37 -28.38
N GLY A 78 6.58 9.52 -28.43
CA GLY A 78 7.22 10.81 -28.69
C GLY A 78 8.13 11.30 -27.56
N THR A 79 9.01 12.25 -27.86
CA THR A 79 9.90 12.90 -26.88
C THR A 79 9.15 13.68 -25.79
N ASN A 80 7.95 14.18 -26.13
CA ASN A 80 7.04 14.85 -25.19
C ASN A 80 6.16 13.87 -24.40
N SER A 81 6.37 12.56 -24.58
CA SER A 81 5.57 11.54 -23.92
C SER A 81 5.70 11.62 -22.40
N LYS A 82 4.56 11.47 -21.73
CA LYS A 82 4.42 11.48 -20.29
C LYS A 82 4.70 10.11 -19.66
N ILE A 83 5.10 9.09 -20.43
CA ILE A 83 5.41 7.72 -19.95
C ILE A 83 6.39 7.66 -18.78
N ARG A 84 7.27 8.67 -18.61
CA ARG A 84 8.17 8.78 -17.45
C ARG A 84 7.46 8.87 -16.10
N PHE A 85 6.18 9.22 -16.08
CA PHE A 85 5.37 9.24 -14.87
C PHE A 85 4.81 7.86 -14.49
N ILE A 86 5.07 6.80 -15.28
CA ILE A 86 4.83 5.43 -14.86
C ILE A 86 5.82 5.10 -13.74
N GLY A 87 5.32 4.96 -12.52
CA GLY A 87 6.16 4.67 -11.35
C GLY A 87 6.71 3.24 -11.31
N SER A 88 6.04 2.31 -12.00
CA SER A 88 6.45 0.90 -12.07
C SER A 88 7.51 0.68 -13.16
N THR A 89 8.74 0.39 -12.75
CA THR A 89 9.84 0.03 -13.68
C THR A 89 9.45 -1.13 -14.59
N PHE A 90 8.72 -2.12 -14.07
CA PHE A 90 8.27 -3.27 -14.84
C PHE A 90 7.36 -2.86 -16.01
N ILE A 91 6.38 -1.97 -15.77
CA ILE A 91 5.45 -1.51 -16.81
C ILE A 91 6.17 -0.62 -17.81
N LEU A 92 7.10 0.21 -17.35
CA LEU A 92 7.89 1.07 -18.22
C LEU A 92 8.79 0.24 -19.15
N GLU A 93 9.48 -0.77 -18.63
CA GLU A 93 10.24 -1.73 -19.45
C GLU A 93 9.34 -2.50 -20.42
N TYR A 94 8.15 -2.89 -19.97
CA TYR A 94 7.19 -3.58 -20.80
C TYR A 94 6.71 -2.71 -21.96
N PHE A 95 6.48 -1.41 -21.71
CA PHE A 95 6.17 -0.43 -22.75
C PHE A 95 7.29 -0.31 -23.79
N TYR A 96 8.55 -0.28 -23.36
CA TYR A 96 9.67 -0.25 -24.31
C TYR A 96 9.77 -1.53 -25.16
N LYS A 97 9.51 -2.71 -24.58
CA LYS A 97 9.41 -3.96 -25.35
C LYS A 97 8.23 -3.99 -26.32
N LEU A 98 7.10 -3.38 -25.94
CA LEU A 98 5.97 -3.18 -26.85
C LEU A 98 6.38 -2.28 -28.02
N ARG A 99 7.13 -1.20 -27.74
CA ARG A 99 7.64 -0.29 -28.76
C ARG A 99 8.58 -0.98 -29.74
N GLU A 100 9.48 -1.82 -29.27
CA GLU A 100 10.33 -2.65 -30.13
C GLU A 100 9.49 -3.55 -31.03
N ALA A 101 8.52 -4.28 -30.47
CA ALA A 101 7.64 -5.16 -31.26
C ALA A 101 6.81 -4.40 -32.29
N PHE A 102 6.37 -3.19 -31.97
CA PHE A 102 5.67 -2.31 -32.91
C PHE A 102 6.56 -1.93 -34.10
N PHE A 103 7.82 -1.53 -33.86
CA PHE A 103 8.75 -1.23 -34.94
C PHE A 103 9.10 -2.47 -35.78
N THR A 104 9.28 -3.63 -35.14
CA THR A 104 9.49 -4.91 -35.85
C THR A 104 8.30 -5.24 -36.76
N TYR A 105 7.07 -5.09 -36.28
CA TYR A 105 5.87 -5.27 -37.11
C TYR A 105 5.79 -4.29 -38.28
N LYS A 106 6.16 -3.01 -38.07
CA LYS A 106 6.15 -2.00 -39.13
C LYS A 106 7.20 -2.26 -40.22
N ASN A 107 8.35 -2.79 -39.84
CA ASN A 107 9.41 -3.15 -40.78
C ASN A 107 9.10 -4.46 -41.51
N GLU A 108 8.54 -5.43 -40.80
CA GLU A 108 8.23 -6.77 -41.30
C GLU A 108 6.78 -7.15 -40.98
N ILE A 109 5.88 -6.78 -41.90
CA ILE A 109 4.45 -7.07 -41.78
C ILE A 109 4.22 -8.55 -42.04
N ASN A 110 4.23 -9.34 -40.97
CA ASN A 110 3.91 -10.76 -41.00
C ASN A 110 2.99 -11.16 -39.84
N ARG A 111 2.34 -12.32 -39.96
CA ARG A 111 1.36 -12.80 -38.96
C ARG A 111 1.98 -13.05 -37.58
N THR A 112 3.26 -13.38 -37.51
CA THR A 112 3.96 -13.67 -36.25
C THR A 112 4.20 -12.39 -35.45
N ASN A 113 4.78 -11.37 -36.09
CA ASN A 113 5.07 -10.06 -35.49
C ASN A 113 3.78 -9.33 -35.11
N GLU A 114 2.75 -9.46 -35.94
CA GLU A 114 1.43 -8.90 -35.66
C GLU A 114 0.80 -9.54 -34.42
N ARG A 115 0.84 -10.87 -34.31
CA ARG A 115 0.35 -11.58 -33.13
C ARG A 115 1.12 -11.18 -31.88
N GLU A 116 2.46 -11.11 -31.97
CA GLU A 116 3.31 -10.69 -30.86
C GLU A 116 2.97 -9.26 -30.40
N LEU A 117 2.80 -8.32 -31.34
CA LEU A 117 2.38 -6.95 -31.05
C LEU A 117 1.07 -6.92 -30.29
N LEU A 118 0.04 -7.62 -30.79
CA LEU A 118 -1.28 -7.64 -30.15
C LEU A 118 -1.26 -8.32 -28.78
N GLU A 119 -0.47 -9.37 -28.59
CA GLU A 119 -0.26 -10.01 -27.29
C GLU A 119 0.41 -9.04 -26.30
N LYS A 120 1.41 -8.26 -26.73
CA LYS A 120 2.04 -7.23 -25.90
C LYS A 120 1.10 -6.08 -25.59
N VAL A 121 0.31 -5.59 -26.54
CA VAL A 121 -0.71 -4.56 -26.29
C VAL A 121 -1.68 -5.03 -25.19
N LYS A 122 -2.13 -6.28 -25.28
CA LYS A 122 -3.00 -6.87 -24.26
C LYS A 122 -2.32 -7.01 -22.89
N GLY A 123 -1.06 -7.39 -22.85
CA GLY A 123 -0.29 -7.46 -21.60
C GLY A 123 -0.09 -6.09 -20.95
N LEU A 124 0.17 -5.06 -21.76
CA LEU A 124 0.26 -3.68 -21.27
C LEU A 124 -1.10 -3.21 -20.73
N TYR A 125 -2.20 -3.48 -21.45
CA TYR A 125 -3.56 -3.17 -20.98
C TYR A 125 -3.84 -3.75 -19.59
N LEU A 126 -3.54 -5.03 -19.37
CA LEU A 126 -3.76 -5.67 -18.06
C LEU A 126 -2.91 -5.04 -16.95
N SER A 127 -1.70 -4.62 -17.27
CA SER A 127 -0.79 -4.02 -16.28
C SER A 127 -1.19 -2.58 -15.93
N ILE A 128 -1.58 -1.80 -16.94
CA ILE A 128 -2.09 -0.43 -16.78
C ILE A 128 -3.46 -0.43 -16.08
N GLU A 129 -4.33 -1.41 -16.36
CA GLU A 129 -5.61 -1.55 -15.64
C GLU A 129 -5.38 -1.73 -14.14
N ASP A 130 -4.41 -2.55 -13.73
CA ASP A 130 -4.11 -2.77 -12.31
C ASP A 130 -3.58 -1.49 -11.65
N GLU A 131 -2.59 -0.82 -12.25
CA GLU A 131 -2.06 0.46 -11.75
C GLU A 131 -3.13 1.56 -11.71
N TYR A 132 -3.97 1.65 -12.74
CA TYR A 132 -5.07 2.61 -12.79
C TYR A 132 -6.00 2.45 -11.59
N TRP A 133 -6.46 1.21 -11.34
CA TRP A 133 -7.37 0.96 -10.23
C TRP A 133 -6.69 1.07 -8.88
N ASN A 134 -5.43 0.67 -8.75
CA ASN A 134 -4.66 0.82 -7.51
C ASN A 134 -4.46 2.31 -7.19
N ALA A 135 -4.05 3.12 -8.17
CA ALA A 135 -3.89 4.56 -8.01
C ALA A 135 -5.21 5.23 -7.66
N HIS A 136 -6.30 4.89 -8.36
CA HIS A 136 -7.64 5.39 -8.04
C HIS A 136 -8.03 5.03 -6.59
N ASP A 137 -7.82 3.79 -6.19
CA ASP A 137 -8.19 3.31 -4.88
C ASP A 137 -7.41 3.98 -3.75
N ILE A 138 -6.14 4.34 -3.99
CA ILE A 138 -5.27 5.07 -3.06
C ILE A 138 -5.66 6.55 -2.99
N ILE A 139 -5.83 7.22 -4.14
CA ILE A 139 -6.16 8.66 -4.19
C ILE A 139 -7.51 8.93 -3.51
N TYR A 140 -8.49 8.03 -3.70
CA TYR A 140 -9.82 8.15 -3.14
C TYR A 140 -10.04 7.29 -1.89
N GLU A 141 -8.97 6.90 -1.18
CA GLU A 141 -9.06 6.13 0.06
C GLU A 141 -9.91 6.85 1.11
N ASP A 142 -9.66 8.16 1.33
CA ASP A 142 -10.38 8.96 2.32
C ASP A 142 -11.87 9.11 1.95
N TYR A 143 -12.19 9.20 0.65
CA TYR A 143 -13.59 9.20 0.19
C TYR A 143 -14.26 7.85 0.49
N LYS A 144 -13.59 6.73 0.21
CA LYS A 144 -14.13 5.40 0.55
C LYS A 144 -14.28 5.20 2.04
N GLN A 145 -13.34 5.73 2.83
CA GLN A 145 -13.43 5.71 4.28
C GLN A 145 -14.63 6.55 4.74
N PHE A 146 -14.81 7.76 4.21
CA PHE A 146 -15.97 8.60 4.53
C PHE A 146 -17.30 7.92 4.16
N VAL A 147 -17.40 7.31 2.97
CA VAL A 147 -18.58 6.54 2.56
C VAL A 147 -18.79 5.34 3.47
N SER A 148 -17.73 4.60 3.81
CA SER A 148 -17.81 3.49 4.77
C SER A 148 -18.29 3.96 6.14
N ASP A 149 -17.78 5.10 6.63
CA ASP A 149 -18.07 5.60 7.97
C ASP A 149 -19.47 6.25 8.04
N THR A 150 -19.96 6.79 6.92
CA THR A 150 -21.29 7.42 6.83
C THR A 150 -22.42 6.43 6.54
N PHE A 151 -22.18 5.43 5.70
CA PHE A 151 -23.22 4.51 5.22
C PHE A 151 -23.18 3.12 5.86
N ASN A 152 -22.14 2.77 6.63
CA ASN A 152 -22.23 1.60 7.53
C ASN A 152 -23.00 1.95 8.80
N ASN A 153 -23.55 0.93 9.45
CA ASN A 153 -24.18 1.11 10.75
C ASN A 153 -23.19 1.82 11.71
N PRO A 154 -23.54 3.00 12.24
CA PRO A 154 -22.66 3.82 13.08
C PRO A 154 -22.01 3.05 14.23
N PHE A 155 -22.71 2.04 14.75
CA PHE A 155 -22.19 1.16 15.80
C PHE A 155 -20.91 0.42 15.38
N PHE A 156 -20.85 -0.14 14.17
CA PHE A 156 -19.66 -0.86 13.69
C PHE A 156 -18.49 0.08 13.37
N VAL A 157 -18.78 1.31 12.97
CA VAL A 157 -17.76 2.35 12.71
C VAL A 157 -17.09 2.77 14.02
N ILE A 158 -17.89 3.06 15.05
CA ILE A 158 -17.41 3.39 16.39
C ILE A 158 -16.60 2.22 16.96
N LEU A 159 -17.13 1.00 16.86
CA LEU A 159 -16.44 -0.20 17.34
C LEU A 159 -15.10 -0.43 16.62
N GLY A 160 -15.05 -0.23 15.31
CA GLY A 160 -13.81 -0.32 14.51
C GLY A 160 -12.76 0.72 14.93
N ASN A 161 -13.18 1.95 15.20
CA ASN A 161 -12.30 3.00 15.69
C ASN A 161 -11.77 2.71 17.10
N ILE A 162 -12.62 2.18 17.99
CA ILE A 162 -12.22 1.72 19.32
C ILE A 162 -11.16 0.62 19.21
N PHE A 163 -11.37 -0.40 18.37
CA PHE A 163 -10.37 -1.46 18.14
C PHE A 163 -9.05 -0.92 17.58
N ARG A 164 -9.10 0.09 16.70
CA ARG A 164 -7.90 0.75 16.16
C ARG A 164 -7.10 1.44 17.27
N ILE A 165 -7.77 2.14 18.18
CA ILE A 165 -7.14 2.78 19.34
C ILE A 165 -6.51 1.72 20.26
N PHE A 166 -7.25 0.66 20.60
CA PHE A 166 -6.71 -0.45 21.41
C PHE A 166 -5.51 -1.13 20.76
N TYR A 167 -5.48 -1.23 19.42
CA TYR A 167 -4.32 -1.78 18.72
C TYR A 167 -3.10 -0.89 18.91
N HIS A 168 -3.22 0.43 18.70
CA HIS A 168 -2.12 1.35 18.93
C HIS A 168 -1.66 1.38 20.39
N LEU A 169 -2.59 1.27 21.34
CA LEU A 169 -2.28 1.14 22.76
C LEU A 169 -1.50 -0.15 23.05
N SER A 170 -1.89 -1.28 22.44
CA SER A 170 -1.18 -2.56 22.60
C SER A 170 0.26 -2.50 22.07
N VAL A 171 0.47 -1.83 20.93
CA VAL A 171 1.81 -1.60 20.36
C VAL A 171 2.64 -0.76 21.32
N PHE A 172 2.06 0.29 21.88
CA PHE A 172 2.73 1.16 22.84
C PHE A 172 3.14 0.42 24.12
N LEU A 173 2.23 -0.38 24.69
CA LEU A 173 2.52 -1.22 25.86
C LEU A 173 3.62 -2.24 25.58
N LEU A 174 3.63 -2.84 24.39
CA LEU A 174 4.71 -3.74 23.97
C LEU A 174 6.07 -3.04 23.99
N TRP A 175 6.18 -1.84 23.40
CA TRP A 175 7.42 -1.07 23.41
C TRP A 175 7.87 -0.66 24.82
N ILE A 176 6.95 -0.22 25.67
CA ILE A 176 7.28 0.09 27.08
C ILE A 176 7.77 -1.17 27.79
N SER A 177 7.08 -2.30 27.65
CA SER A 177 7.47 -3.55 28.32
C SER A 177 8.83 -4.06 27.85
N ALA A 178 9.15 -3.91 26.56
CA ALA A 178 10.45 -4.24 26.00
C ALA A 178 11.56 -3.34 26.55
N LEU A 179 11.27 -2.04 26.70
CA LEU A 179 12.19 -1.06 27.27
C LEU A 179 12.44 -1.34 28.77
N VAL A 180 11.39 -1.64 29.54
CA VAL A 180 11.51 -2.07 30.95
C VAL A 180 12.38 -3.32 31.05
N PHE A 181 12.09 -4.35 30.24
CA PHE A 181 12.87 -5.60 30.21
C PHE A 181 14.35 -5.35 29.87
N TYR A 182 14.62 -4.50 28.87
CA TYR A 182 15.99 -4.09 28.53
C TYR A 182 16.72 -3.46 29.71
N PHE A 183 16.11 -2.47 30.38
CA PHE A 183 16.73 -1.83 31.53
C PHE A 183 16.90 -2.76 32.73
N THR A 184 15.98 -3.70 32.96
CA THR A 184 16.11 -4.73 34.00
C THR A 184 17.31 -5.64 33.72
N ILE A 185 17.51 -6.09 32.48
CA ILE A 185 18.71 -6.87 32.11
C ILE A 185 19.96 -6.03 32.28
N SER A 186 19.97 -4.78 31.82
CA SER A 186 21.13 -3.90 31.97
C SER A 186 21.49 -3.68 33.44
N HIS A 187 20.51 -3.52 34.32
CA HIS A 187 20.72 -3.37 35.75
C HIS A 187 21.35 -4.61 36.42
N LEU A 188 21.01 -5.81 35.94
CA LEU A 188 21.63 -7.04 36.42
C LEU A 188 23.13 -7.14 36.07
N ILE A 189 23.56 -6.51 34.96
CA ILE A 189 24.96 -6.51 34.52
C ILE A 189 25.73 -5.33 35.14
N ILE A 190 25.12 -4.15 35.14
CA ILE A 190 25.69 -2.91 35.68
C ILE A 190 24.62 -2.29 36.57
N PRO A 191 24.79 -2.27 37.90
CA PRO A 191 23.78 -1.74 38.81
C PRO A 191 23.55 -0.25 38.54
N ILE A 192 22.36 0.08 38.04
CA ILE A 192 21.95 1.45 37.72
C ILE A 192 21.01 1.98 38.81
N GLU A 193 21.38 3.10 39.44
CA GLU A 193 20.71 3.66 40.64
C GLU A 193 19.22 4.05 40.46
N TRP A 194 18.78 4.32 39.23
CA TRP A 194 17.41 4.73 38.93
C TRP A 194 16.39 3.59 38.77
N VAL A 195 16.82 2.32 38.86
CA VAL A 195 15.94 1.15 38.75
C VAL A 195 15.32 0.89 40.14
N PRO A 196 13.99 0.94 40.29
CA PRO A 196 13.36 0.69 41.58
C PRO A 196 13.62 -0.73 42.08
N GLU A 197 13.80 -0.90 43.38
CA GLU A 197 14.10 -2.21 43.99
C GLU A 197 12.97 -3.25 43.78
N TRP A 198 11.73 -2.80 43.56
CA TRP A 198 10.60 -3.68 43.27
C TRP A 198 10.57 -4.20 41.82
N TRP A 199 11.44 -3.70 40.93
CA TRP A 199 11.59 -4.21 39.57
C TRP A 199 12.39 -5.51 39.53
N SER A 200 11.70 -6.61 39.78
CA SER A 200 12.25 -7.95 39.58
C SER A 200 12.26 -8.34 38.10
N ILE A 201 13.22 -9.19 37.72
CA ILE A 201 13.26 -9.82 36.39
C ILE A 201 11.96 -10.57 36.06
N GLY A 202 11.34 -11.17 37.08
CA GLY A 202 10.05 -11.85 36.96
C GLY A 202 8.92 -10.91 36.55
N PHE A 203 8.87 -9.71 37.15
CA PHE A 203 7.88 -8.69 36.78
C PHE A 203 8.10 -8.19 35.34
N ALA A 204 9.35 -7.91 34.97
CA ALA A 204 9.68 -7.45 33.63
C ALA A 204 9.29 -8.49 32.56
N LEU A 205 9.64 -9.76 32.79
CA LEU A 205 9.33 -10.87 31.88
C LEU A 205 7.81 -11.13 31.79
N LEU A 206 7.09 -11.09 32.92
CA LEU A 206 5.63 -11.21 32.95
C LEU A 206 4.95 -10.07 32.18
N SER A 207 5.43 -8.84 32.36
CA SER A 207 4.87 -7.66 31.67
C SER A 207 5.06 -7.74 30.16
N LEU A 208 6.24 -8.19 29.69
CA LEU A 208 6.55 -8.39 28.29
C LEU A 208 5.69 -9.50 27.68
N LEU A 209 5.50 -10.60 28.41
CA LEU A 209 4.69 -11.72 27.97
C LEU A 209 3.21 -11.31 27.81
N LEU A 210 2.65 -10.62 28.81
CA LEU A 210 1.27 -10.11 28.74
C LEU A 210 1.10 -9.09 27.61
N ALA A 211 2.04 -8.17 27.42
CA ALA A 211 2.00 -7.20 26.34
C ALA A 211 2.09 -7.88 24.96
N THR A 212 2.88 -8.95 24.83
CA THR A 212 3.00 -9.74 23.60
C THR A 212 1.70 -10.47 23.28
N ILE A 213 1.06 -11.10 24.27
CA ILE A 213 -0.25 -11.76 24.10
C ILE A 213 -1.31 -10.74 23.67
N LEU A 214 -1.38 -9.60 24.37
CA LEU A 214 -2.33 -8.53 24.05
C LEU A 214 -2.10 -7.99 22.64
N PHE A 215 -0.85 -7.74 22.25
CA PHE A 215 -0.50 -7.30 20.91
C PHE A 215 -0.91 -8.32 19.84
N GLY A 216 -0.60 -9.61 20.06
CA GLY A 216 -0.99 -10.69 19.16
C GLY A 216 -2.51 -10.77 18.98
N PHE A 217 -3.26 -10.68 20.08
CA PHE A 217 -4.71 -10.66 20.07
C PHE A 217 -5.25 -9.45 19.27
N MET A 218 -4.74 -8.25 19.53
CA MET A 218 -5.16 -7.04 18.82
C MET A 218 -4.80 -7.05 17.33
N LEU A 219 -3.68 -7.70 16.97
CA LEU A 219 -3.28 -7.88 15.57
C LEU A 219 -4.30 -8.75 14.81
N MET A 220 -4.85 -9.79 15.43
CA MET A 220 -5.91 -10.59 14.83
C MET A 220 -7.19 -9.75 14.57
N PHE A 221 -7.60 -8.93 15.54
CA PHE A 221 -8.76 -8.03 15.37
C PHE A 221 -8.52 -6.99 14.28
N LYS A 222 -7.33 -6.41 14.22
CA LYS A 222 -6.97 -5.45 13.16
C LYS A 222 -7.14 -6.08 11.77
N GLU A 223 -6.65 -7.29 11.57
CA GLU A 223 -6.78 -8.01 10.29
C GLU A 223 -8.25 -8.38 9.96
N MET A 224 -9.05 -8.71 10.97
CA MET A 224 -10.49 -8.98 10.78
C MET A 224 -11.27 -7.72 10.42
N VAL A 225 -10.96 -6.58 11.04
CA VAL A 225 -11.64 -5.31 10.82
C VAL A 225 -11.15 -4.60 9.54
N MET A 226 -9.85 -4.69 9.20
CA MET A 226 -9.28 -4.12 7.97
C MET A 226 -9.65 -4.90 6.69
N LYS A 227 -10.36 -6.02 6.80
CA LYS A 227 -10.73 -6.88 5.66
C LYS A 227 -11.84 -6.33 4.75
N ARG A 228 -11.95 -5.01 4.63
CA ARG A 228 -13.04 -4.37 3.89
C ARG A 228 -12.52 -3.20 3.05
N ASN A 229 -11.70 -3.49 2.04
CA ASN A 229 -11.61 -2.69 0.80
C ASN A 229 -10.60 -3.18 -0.25
N ARG A 230 -9.93 -4.32 -0.07
CA ARG A 230 -9.31 -4.98 -1.23
C ARG A 230 -10.45 -5.49 -2.10
N ARG A 231 -10.74 -4.82 -3.23
CA ARG A 231 -11.34 -5.48 -4.40
C ARG A 231 -10.71 -6.87 -4.46
N GLU A 232 -11.50 -7.92 -4.32
CA GLU A 232 -10.96 -9.28 -4.43
C GLU A 232 -10.11 -9.33 -5.69
N SER A 233 -8.80 -9.48 -5.53
CA SER A 233 -7.90 -9.44 -6.68
C SER A 233 -8.41 -10.44 -7.71
N LYS A 234 -8.23 -10.16 -9.01
CA LYS A 234 -8.64 -11.10 -10.07
C LYS A 234 -8.13 -12.52 -9.76
N VAL A 235 -6.96 -12.65 -9.11
CA VAL A 235 -6.41 -13.90 -8.59
C VAL A 235 -7.30 -14.55 -7.52
N VAL A 236 -7.74 -13.82 -6.48
CA VAL A 236 -8.64 -14.35 -5.45
C VAL A 236 -10.02 -14.70 -6.01
N LYS A 237 -10.55 -13.91 -6.95
CA LYS A 237 -11.78 -14.24 -7.67
C LYS A 237 -11.63 -15.52 -8.50
N ASN A 238 -10.52 -15.65 -9.23
CA ASN A 238 -10.22 -16.85 -10.03
C ASN A 238 -9.99 -18.08 -9.13
N LEU A 239 -9.35 -17.91 -7.97
CA LEU A 239 -9.13 -18.99 -6.99
C LEU A 239 -10.46 -19.45 -6.38
N LYS A 240 -11.32 -18.51 -5.94
CA LYS A 240 -12.67 -18.81 -5.46
C LYS A 240 -13.51 -19.48 -6.53
N GLN A 241 -13.43 -19.06 -7.78
CA GLN A 241 -14.12 -19.71 -8.90
C GLN A 241 -13.58 -21.12 -9.16
N LYS A 242 -12.26 -21.35 -9.11
CA LYS A 242 -11.65 -22.68 -9.23
C LYS A 242 -12.11 -23.62 -8.11
N ILE A 243 -12.07 -23.15 -6.86
CA ILE A 243 -12.51 -23.92 -5.70
C ILE A 243 -14.02 -24.24 -5.80
N LYS A 244 -14.84 -23.25 -6.18
CA LYS A 244 -16.29 -23.44 -6.36
C LYS A 244 -16.62 -24.42 -7.50
N ARG A 245 -15.79 -24.49 -8.54
CA ARG A 245 -15.93 -25.51 -9.61
C ARG A 245 -15.56 -26.90 -9.11
N LEU A 246 -14.46 -27.05 -8.37
CA LEU A 246 -14.05 -28.33 -7.80
C LEU A 246 -15.13 -28.97 -6.91
N PHE A 247 -15.78 -28.18 -6.06
CA PHE A 247 -16.88 -28.64 -5.19
C PHE A 247 -18.20 -28.91 -5.93
N ARG A 248 -18.36 -28.44 -7.17
CA ARG A 248 -19.55 -28.73 -8.00
C ARG A 248 -19.42 -30.02 -8.81
N THR A 249 -18.19 -30.47 -9.04
CA THR A 249 -17.86 -31.72 -9.75
C THR A 249 -17.79 -32.96 -8.85
N SER A 250 -18.07 -32.84 -7.54
CA SER A 250 -18.10 -33.98 -6.60
C SER A 250 -19.51 -34.37 -6.14
N ARG A 251 -20.54 -34.02 -6.91
CA ARG A 251 -21.90 -34.56 -6.84
C ARG A 251 -22.26 -35.12 -8.21
#